data_AF-W1Y7J9-F1
#
_entry.id   AF-W1Y7J9-F1
#
_cell.length_a   1.000
_cell.length_b   1.000
_cell.length_c   1.000
_cell.angle_alpha   90.00
_cell.angle_beta   90.00
_cell.angle_gamma   90.00
#
_symmetry.space_group_name_H-M   'P 1'
#
loop_
_entity.id
_entity.type
_entity.pdbx_description
1 polymer ?
#
loop_
_entity_poly.entity_id
_entity_poly.type
_entity_poly.pdbx_seq_one_letter_code
_entity_poly.pdbx_strand_id
1 'polypeptide(L)'
;AGLVAPDETTFNYVKGRLHAPKGNDFDDAVAYWKTLQTDEGATFDTVVTLQAEEISPQVTWGTNPGQVISVNDNIPDPASFA
;
A
#
# COMPACT_ATOMS: atom_id res chain seq x y z
N ALA A 1 2.51 11.30 1.85
CA ALA A 1 3.35 10.11 2.06
C ALA A 1 2.43 8.94 2.41
N GLY A 2 2.74 7.72 1.96
CA GLY A 2 2.01 6.52 2.35
C GLY A 2 2.88 5.68 3.27
N LEU A 3 2.33 5.26 4.41
CA LEU A 3 3.00 4.39 5.37
C LEU A 3 2.22 3.10 5.48
N VAL A 4 2.94 1.98 5.57
CA VAL A 4 2.37 0.64 5.78
C VAL A 4 3.05 0.08 7.02
N ALA A 5 2.26 -0.41 7.97
CA ALA A 5 2.78 -1.07 9.15
C ALA A 5 3.61 -2.30 8.73
N PRO A 6 4.85 -2.47 9.21
CA PRO A 6 5.66 -3.61 8.85
C PRO A 6 5.05 -4.93 9.30
N ASP A 7 5.05 -5.90 8.40
CA ASP A 7 4.55 -7.26 8.63
C ASP A 7 5.62 -8.31 8.28
N GLU A 8 5.23 -9.58 8.38
CA GLU A 8 6.11 -10.71 8.06
C GLU A 8 6.60 -10.66 6.59
N THR A 9 5.76 -10.20 5.67
CA THR A 9 6.14 -9.99 4.26
C THR A 9 7.31 -9.00 4.16
N THR A 10 7.21 -7.90 4.89
CA THR A 10 8.22 -6.85 4.97
C THR A 10 9.52 -7.36 5.59
N PHE A 11 9.45 -8.08 6.71
CA PHE A 11 10.64 -8.63 7.38
C PHE A 11 11.37 -9.61 6.47
N ASN A 12 10.65 -10.51 5.81
CA ASN A 12 11.22 -11.47 4.87
C ASN A 12 11.84 -10.80 3.64
N TYR A 13 11.23 -9.74 3.13
CA TYR A 13 11.79 -8.96 2.04
C TYR A 13 13.14 -8.31 2.41
N VAL A 14 13.26 -7.82 3.64
CA VAL A 14 14.46 -7.15 4.16
C VAL A 14 15.56 -8.14 4.54
N LYS A 15 15.20 -9.32 5.05
CA LYS A 15 16.16 -10.33 5.53
C LYS A 15 17.22 -10.66 4.48
N GLY A 16 18.49 -10.57 4.87
CA GLY A 16 19.62 -10.90 4.01
C GLY A 16 20.04 -9.83 3.00
N ARG A 17 19.29 -8.73 2.83
CA ARG A 17 19.68 -7.59 1.98
C ARG A 17 21.02 -6.97 2.41
N LEU A 18 21.73 -6.33 1.49
CA LEU A 18 23.07 -5.77 1.72
C LEU A 18 23.18 -4.91 2.99
N HIS A 19 22.18 -4.05 3.23
CA HIS A 19 22.14 -3.13 4.36
C HIS A 19 21.19 -3.56 5.48
N ALA A 20 20.64 -4.77 5.41
CA ALA A 20 19.84 -5.30 6.50
C ALA A 20 20.75 -5.69 7.68
N PRO A 21 20.29 -5.50 8.93
CA PRO A 21 20.92 -6.09 10.10
C PRO A 21 21.12 -7.60 9.92
N LYS A 22 22.11 -8.17 10.63
CA LYS A 22 22.53 -9.57 10.47
C LYS A 22 22.48 -10.30 11.80
N GLY A 23 22.21 -11.61 11.76
CA GLY A 23 22.18 -12.45 12.96
C GLY A 23 21.21 -11.88 14.01
N ASN A 24 21.66 -11.82 15.26
CA ASN A 24 20.85 -11.33 16.38
C ASN A 24 20.36 -9.89 16.20
N ASP A 25 21.16 -9.01 15.56
CA ASP A 25 20.73 -7.62 15.30
C ASP A 25 19.49 -7.57 14.39
N PHE A 26 19.30 -8.58 13.53
CA PHE A 26 18.09 -8.70 12.73
C PHE A 26 16.88 -9.12 13.57
N ASP A 27 17.07 -10.05 14.49
CA ASP A 27 15.99 -10.52 15.36
C ASP A 27 15.53 -9.40 16.30
N ASP A 28 16.48 -8.62 16.85
CA ASP A 28 16.20 -7.43 17.67
C ASP A 28 15.51 -6.32 16.85
N ALA A 29 15.97 -6.08 15.62
CA ALA A 29 15.34 -5.12 14.73
C ALA A 29 13.90 -5.53 14.38
N VAL A 30 13.64 -6.81 14.10
CA VAL A 30 12.28 -7.32 13.85
C VAL A 30 11.40 -7.16 15.09
N ALA A 31 11.93 -7.43 16.29
CA ALA A 31 11.20 -7.22 17.54
C ALA A 31 10.78 -5.75 17.70
N TYR A 32 11.68 -4.81 17.38
CA TYR A 32 11.36 -3.38 17.36
C TYR A 32 10.38 -3.01 16.25
N TRP A 33 10.58 -3.47 15.01
CA TRP A 33 9.71 -3.12 13.89
C TRP A 33 8.26 -3.58 14.07
N LYS A 34 8.04 -4.67 14.81
CA LYS A 34 6.69 -5.11 15.21
C LYS A 34 5.94 -4.10 16.07
N THR A 35 6.63 -3.12 16.67
CA THR A 35 5.99 -2.03 17.42
C THR A 35 5.63 -0.83 16.54
N LEU A 36 6.09 -0.79 15.29
CA LEU A 36 5.89 0.33 14.35
C LEU A 36 4.53 0.25 13.64
N GLN A 37 3.47 0.13 14.43
CA GLN A 37 2.09 0.16 13.96
C GLN A 37 1.35 1.36 14.56
N THR A 38 0.15 1.64 14.05
CA THR A 38 -0.73 2.66 14.61
C THR A 38 -1.00 2.39 16.09
N ASP A 39 -0.88 3.43 16.92
CA ASP A 39 -1.18 3.34 18.35
C ASP A 39 -2.65 2.98 18.62
N GLU A 40 -2.90 2.27 19.70
CA GLU A 40 -4.26 1.96 20.15
C GLU A 40 -5.02 3.26 20.46
N GLY A 41 -6.21 3.40 19.87
CA GLY A 41 -7.06 4.58 20.06
C GLY A 41 -6.69 5.80 19.19
N ALA A 42 -5.72 5.66 18.28
CA ALA A 42 -5.44 6.72 17.31
C ALA A 42 -6.66 7.04 16.43
N THR A 43 -6.88 8.33 16.19
CA THR A 43 -7.99 8.82 15.35
C THR A 43 -7.45 9.42 14.06
N PHE A 44 -8.15 9.18 12.95
CA PHE A 44 -7.84 9.77 11.65
C PHE A 44 -8.95 10.76 11.24
N ASP A 45 -8.58 11.85 10.59
CA ASP A 45 -9.54 12.83 10.05
C ASP A 45 -10.52 12.19 9.05
N THR A 46 -10.07 11.15 8.34
CA THR A 46 -10.88 10.38 7.40
C THR A 46 -10.42 8.93 7.36
N VAL A 47 -11.38 8.01 7.36
CA VAL A 47 -11.16 6.57 7.18
C VAL A 47 -11.94 6.12 5.94
N VAL A 48 -11.22 5.53 4.99
CA VAL A 48 -11.81 4.93 3.79
C VAL A 48 -11.52 3.44 3.82
N THR A 49 -12.57 2.62 3.80
CA THR A 49 -12.45 1.15 3.75
C THR A 49 -12.76 0.68 2.33
N LEU A 50 -11.83 -0.06 1.74
CA LEU A 50 -11.96 -0.63 0.40
C LEU A 50 -11.86 -2.15 0.52
N GLN A 51 -12.85 -2.86 -0.03
CA GLN A 51 -12.79 -4.33 -0.11
C GLN A 51 -11.97 -4.73 -1.33
N ALA A 52 -10.87 -5.44 -1.11
CA ALA A 52 -9.94 -5.75 -2.19
C ALA A 52 -10.58 -6.63 -3.27
N GLU A 53 -11.47 -7.55 -2.88
CA GLU A 53 -12.20 -8.43 -3.80
C GLU A 53 -13.17 -7.70 -4.73
N GLU A 54 -13.63 -6.50 -4.36
CA GLU A 54 -14.52 -5.68 -5.20
C GLU A 54 -13.74 -4.88 -6.25
N ILE A 55 -12.41 -4.77 -6.10
CA ILE A 55 -11.56 -3.99 -7.01
C ILE A 55 -11.13 -4.88 -8.18
N SER A 56 -11.83 -4.73 -9.30
CA SER A 56 -11.41 -5.31 -10.58
C SER A 56 -10.06 -4.74 -11.04
N PRO A 57 -9.30 -5.44 -11.89
CA PRO A 57 -8.09 -4.88 -12.49
C PRO A 57 -8.36 -3.51 -13.12
N GLN A 58 -7.42 -2.59 -12.94
CA GLN A 58 -7.56 -1.18 -13.31
C GLN A 58 -6.65 -0.84 -14.48
N VAL A 59 -7.08 0.11 -15.32
CA VAL A 59 -6.29 0.68 -16.40
C VAL A 59 -6.32 2.21 -16.32
N THR A 60 -5.14 2.82 -16.41
CA THR A 60 -5.01 4.27 -16.58
C THR A 60 -5.16 4.61 -18.05
N TRP A 61 -5.96 5.63 -18.35
CA TRP A 61 -6.21 6.10 -19.71
C TRP A 61 -5.99 7.62 -19.80
N GLY A 62 -6.06 8.17 -21.02
CA GLY A 62 -5.98 9.61 -21.23
C GLY A 62 -4.58 10.20 -20.95
N THR A 63 -4.54 11.35 -20.28
CA THR A 63 -3.30 12.14 -20.09
C THR A 63 -2.98 12.44 -18.62
N ASN A 64 -3.85 12.03 -17.69
CA ASN A 64 -3.67 12.21 -16.25
C ASN A 64 -3.63 10.85 -15.55
N PRO A 65 -2.64 10.56 -14.67
CA PRO A 65 -2.59 9.33 -13.88
C PRO A 65 -3.86 9.00 -13.06
N GLY A 66 -4.67 10.00 -12.72
CA GLY A 66 -5.95 9.83 -12.00
C GLY A 66 -7.13 9.41 -12.89
N GLN A 67 -6.97 9.39 -14.21
CA GLN A 67 -7.97 8.87 -15.14
C GLN A 67 -7.87 7.34 -15.16
N VAL A 68 -8.57 6.69 -14.25
CA VAL A 68 -8.52 5.24 -14.04
C VAL A 68 -9.94 4.65 -14.14
N ILE A 69 -10.06 3.53 -14.86
CA ILE A 69 -11.31 2.75 -14.97
C ILE A 69 -10.99 1.26 -14.79
N SER A 70 -12.01 0.45 -14.49
CA SER A 70 -11.85 -1.00 -14.55
C SER A 70 -11.62 -1.46 -15.99
N VAL A 71 -10.86 -2.54 -16.17
CA VAL A 71 -10.75 -3.23 -17.47
C VAL A 71 -12.10 -3.75 -18.01
N ASN A 72 -13.12 -3.84 -17.16
CA ASN A 72 -14.47 -4.26 -17.52
C ASN A 72 -15.38 -3.09 -17.94
N ASP A 73 -14.95 -1.84 -17.73
CA ASP A 73 -15.75 -0.65 -18.00
C ASP A 73 -15.55 -0.15 -19.44
N ASN A 74 -16.53 0.61 -19.93
CA ASN A 74 -16.40 1.31 -21.20
C ASN A 74 -15.42 2.48 -21.07
N ILE A 75 -14.57 2.68 -22.08
CA ILE A 75 -13.71 3.87 -22.17
C ILE A 75 -14.62 5.10 -22.29
N PRO A 76 -14.50 6.07 -21.38
CA PRO A 76 -15.30 7.29 -21.45
C PRO A 76 -15.04 8.11 -22.72
N ASP A 77 -16.09 8.74 -23.26
CA ASP A 77 -15.96 9.68 -24.38
C ASP A 77 -15.13 10.90 -23.94
N PRO A 78 -14.04 11.26 -24.65
CA PRO A 78 -13.26 12.46 -24.36
C PRO A 78 -14.10 13.75 -24.24
N ALA A 79 -15.24 13.85 -24.92
CA ALA A 79 -16.12 15.02 -24.89
C ALA A 79 -17.07 15.05 -23.66
N SER A 80 -17.13 13.98 -22.86
CA SER A 80 -18.04 13.87 -21.71
C SER A 80 -17.47 14.40 -20.38
N PHE A 81 -16.19 14.76 -20.35
CA PHE A 81 -15.56 15.46 -19.22
C PHE A 81 -15.43 16.96 -19.54
N ALA A 82 -16.53 17.70 -19.46
CA ALA A 82 -16.53 19.16 -19.46
C ALA A 82 -16.67 19.70 -18.03
#